data_AF-A0AAN8VB83-F1
#
_entry.id   AF-A0AAN8VB83-F1
#
_cell.length_a   1.000
_cell.length_b   1.000
_cell.length_c   1.000
_cell.angle_alpha   90.00
_cell.angle_beta   90.00
_cell.angle_gamma   90.00
#
_symmetry.space_group_name_H-M   'P 1'
#
loop_
_entity.id
_entity.type
_entity.pdbx_description
1 polymer ?
#
loop_
_entity_poly.entity_id
_entity_poly.type
_entity_poly.pdbx_seq_one_letter_code
_entity_poly.pdbx_strand_id
1 'polypeptide(L)'
;MSIAFLFLLLILYASLASATGAFLSIDYGASTSSQDTEQGTKVVLRESFYYGNYDSESSPPTFDLHFDGNYWDTIVTSHDEASYMYRETTYVVKGNSISVCVAQTYANQFPFISALEIRSLVPTMYSKIDPVFS
;
A
#
# COMPACT_ATOMS: atom_id res chain seq x y z
N MET A 1 3.47 -23.76 -0.30
CA MET A 1 2.93 -22.54 -0.93
C MET A 1 3.67 -21.36 -0.34
N SER A 2 4.58 -20.73 -1.10
CA SER A 2 5.39 -19.61 -0.60
C SER A 2 4.52 -18.36 -0.46
N ILE A 3 4.69 -17.59 0.62
CA ILE A 3 4.01 -16.32 0.87
C ILE A 3 4.17 -15.36 -0.32
N ALA A 4 5.33 -15.41 -1.00
CA ALA A 4 5.58 -14.62 -2.21
C ALA A 4 4.62 -14.95 -3.37
N PHE A 5 4.18 -16.21 -3.49
CA PHE A 5 3.28 -16.64 -4.57
C PHE A 5 1.85 -16.15 -4.35
N LEU A 6 1.41 -16.07 -3.09
CA LEU A 6 0.11 -15.49 -2.73
C LEU A 6 0.09 -13.97 -2.94
N PHE A 7 1.19 -13.28 -2.61
CA PHE A 7 1.35 -11.84 -2.87
C PHE A 7 1.27 -11.50 -4.35
N LEU A 8 1.97 -12.26 -5.22
CA LEU A 8 1.88 -12.09 -6.68
C LEU A 8 0.46 -12.34 -7.21
N LEU A 9 -0.23 -13.37 -6.70
CA LEU A 9 -1.60 -13.68 -7.13
C LEU A 9 -2.60 -12.59 -6.72
N LEU A 10 -2.44 -11.99 -5.52
CA LEU A 10 -3.27 -10.87 -5.06
C LEU A 10 -3.02 -9.58 -5.85
N ILE A 11 -1.75 -9.29 -6.18
CA ILE A 11 -1.41 -8.11 -7.00
C ILE A 11 -2.00 -8.25 -8.41
N LEU A 12 -1.91 -9.44 -9.02
CA LEU A 12 -2.53 -9.73 -10.30
C LEU A 12 -4.07 -9.64 -10.24
N TYR A 13 -4.68 -10.10 -9.14
CA TYR A 13 -6.13 -9.98 -8.96
C TYR A 13 -6.58 -8.53 -8.80
N ALA A 14 -5.83 -7.72 -8.04
CA ALA A 14 -6.14 -6.30 -7.83
C ALA A 14 -6.04 -5.49 -9.13
N SER A 15 -5.08 -5.80 -10.02
CA SER A 15 -5.00 -5.16 -11.35
C SER A 15 -6.14 -5.58 -12.29
N LEU A 16 -6.67 -6.79 -12.14
CA LEU A 16 -7.79 -7.32 -12.95
C LEU A 16 -9.18 -6.82 -12.47
N ALA A 17 -9.35 -6.43 -11.20
CA ALA A 17 -10.65 -6.11 -10.61
C ALA A 17 -11.09 -4.63 -10.73
N SER A 18 -10.41 -3.82 -11.53
CA SER A 18 -10.58 -2.36 -11.54
C SER A 18 -11.87 -1.88 -12.21
N ALA A 19 -12.98 -1.88 -11.48
CA ALA A 19 -14.17 -1.08 -11.82
C ALA A 19 -14.72 -0.27 -10.63
N THR A 20 -14.28 -0.55 -9.39
CA THR A 20 -14.81 0.11 -8.17
C THR A 20 -13.76 0.36 -7.07
N GLY A 21 -12.46 0.39 -7.41
CA GLY A 21 -11.36 0.45 -6.45
C GLY A 21 -10.99 -0.94 -5.91
N ALA A 22 -9.69 -1.14 -5.63
CA ALA A 22 -9.15 -2.42 -5.18
C ALA A 22 -8.64 -2.31 -3.74
N PHE A 23 -9.02 -3.28 -2.90
CA PHE A 23 -8.59 -3.36 -1.51
C PHE A 23 -7.60 -4.50 -1.34
N LEU A 24 -6.50 -4.22 -0.65
CA LEU A 24 -5.53 -5.19 -0.17
C LEU A 24 -5.57 -5.16 1.36
N SER A 25 -6.10 -6.22 1.97
CA SER A 25 -6.04 -6.39 3.42
C SER A 25 -4.81 -7.22 3.77
N ILE A 26 -3.96 -6.67 4.62
CA ILE A 26 -2.81 -7.37 5.17
C ILE A 26 -3.17 -7.84 6.56
N ASP A 27 -3.35 -9.15 6.72
CA ASP A 27 -3.59 -9.77 8.02
C ASP A 27 -2.26 -10.01 8.74
N TYR A 28 -2.05 -9.30 9.85
CA TYR A 28 -1.03 -9.61 10.84
C TYR A 28 -1.68 -10.57 11.83
N GLY A 29 -1.85 -11.82 11.40
CA GLY A 29 -2.46 -12.85 12.25
C GLY A 29 -1.77 -12.94 13.61
N ALA A 30 -2.54 -13.21 14.66
CA ALA A 30 -2.01 -13.50 15.99
C ALA A 30 -1.12 -14.76 15.93
N SER A 31 0.19 -14.58 15.80
CA SER A 31 1.16 -15.66 15.87
C SER A 31 1.31 -16.09 17.34
N THR A 32 0.87 -17.31 17.66
CA THR A 32 0.98 -17.92 19.00
C THR A 32 2.43 -18.29 19.40
N SER A 33 3.40 -17.43 19.10
CA SER A 33 4.78 -17.54 19.57
C SER A 33 5.42 -16.15 19.67
N SER A 34 5.13 -15.44 20.76
CA SER A 34 5.96 -14.39 21.40
C SER A 34 6.65 -13.32 20.52
N GLN A 35 6.14 -13.05 19.33
CA GLN A 35 6.49 -11.85 18.57
C GLN A 35 5.18 -11.29 18.04
N ASP A 36 4.34 -10.89 18.99
CA ASP A 36 3.06 -10.27 18.76
C ASP A 36 3.26 -9.05 17.87
N THR A 37 2.50 -8.98 16.80
CA THR A 37 2.17 -7.67 16.21
C THR A 37 1.10 -7.08 17.13
N GLU A 38 1.53 -6.64 18.31
CA GLU A 38 0.66 -5.96 19.25
C GLU A 38 0.20 -4.67 18.59
N GLN A 39 -1.09 -4.35 18.76
CA GLN A 39 -1.60 -3.01 18.55
C GLN A 39 -0.58 -1.98 19.06
N GLY A 40 -0.15 -1.05 18.20
CA GLY A 40 0.95 -0.14 18.50
C GLY A 40 2.29 -0.48 17.84
N THR A 41 2.41 -1.64 17.16
CA THR A 41 3.57 -1.95 16.32
C THR A 41 3.71 -0.93 15.20
N LYS A 42 4.92 -0.39 15.03
CA LYS A 42 5.26 0.50 13.92
C LYS A 42 5.75 -0.33 12.74
N VAL A 43 5.25 -0.04 11.55
CA VAL A 43 5.71 -0.64 10.29
C VAL A 43 6.03 0.46 9.28
N VAL A 44 6.93 0.19 8.34
CA VAL A 44 7.05 0.95 7.10
C VAL A 44 6.32 0.18 6.02
N LEU A 45 5.37 0.86 5.39
CA LEU A 45 4.73 0.43 4.15
C LEU A 45 5.44 1.13 3.00
N ARG A 46 5.77 0.38 1.96
CA ARG A 46 6.31 0.91 0.71
C ARG A 46 5.46 0.41 -0.45
N GLU A 47 4.60 1.29 -0.95
CA GLU A 47 3.83 1.10 -2.17
C GLU A 47 4.68 1.52 -3.36
N SER A 48 4.71 0.71 -4.42
CA SER A 48 5.35 1.08 -5.69
C SER A 48 4.38 1.05 -6.86
N PHE A 49 4.62 1.97 -7.79
CA PHE A 49 3.79 2.24 -8.95
C PHE A 49 4.69 2.37 -10.18
N TYR A 50 4.49 1.47 -11.12
CA TYR A 50 5.06 1.53 -12.46
C TYR A 50 3.96 1.33 -13.49
N TYR A 51 3.66 2.38 -14.27
CA TYR A 51 2.65 2.33 -15.33
C TYR A 51 3.24 1.67 -16.58
N GLY A 52 3.19 0.33 -16.61
CA GLY A 52 3.62 -0.47 -17.76
C GLY A 52 2.55 -0.66 -18.83
N ASN A 53 1.64 0.31 -19.01
CA ASN A 53 0.47 0.21 -19.90
C ASN A 53 -0.36 -1.07 -19.69
N TYR A 54 -0.62 -1.40 -18.42
CA TYR A 54 -1.27 -2.66 -18.03
C TYR A 54 -2.72 -2.80 -18.53
N ASP A 55 -3.37 -1.67 -18.80
CA ASP A 55 -4.74 -1.55 -19.30
C ASP A 55 -4.82 -1.47 -20.83
N SER A 56 -3.68 -1.39 -21.53
CA SER A 56 -3.59 -1.17 -22.97
C SER A 56 -4.19 0.15 -23.48
N GLU A 57 -4.51 1.10 -22.57
CA GLU A 57 -5.14 2.38 -22.91
C GLU A 57 -4.12 3.50 -23.13
N SER A 58 -2.85 3.29 -22.76
CA SER A 58 -1.79 4.30 -22.83
C SER A 58 -2.19 5.62 -22.17
N SER A 59 -2.93 5.53 -21.07
CA SER A 59 -3.46 6.65 -20.30
C SER A 59 -3.17 6.43 -18.80
N PRO A 60 -2.01 6.90 -18.29
CA PRO A 60 -1.64 6.75 -16.90
C PRO A 60 -2.72 7.32 -15.96
N PRO A 61 -3.24 6.53 -14.99
CA PRO A 61 -4.29 6.95 -14.10
C PRO A 61 -3.77 7.86 -12.98
N THR A 62 -4.65 8.73 -12.48
CA THR A 62 -4.52 9.37 -11.16
C THR A 62 -5.53 8.73 -10.22
N PHE A 63 -5.13 8.44 -8.98
CA PHE A 63 -6.00 7.77 -8.02
C PHE A 63 -5.57 8.06 -6.58
N ASP A 64 -6.45 7.82 -5.62
CA ASP A 64 -6.18 8.08 -4.21
C ASP A 64 -5.75 6.81 -3.49
N LEU A 65 -4.79 6.95 -2.57
CA LEU A 65 -4.36 5.90 -1.66
C LEU A 65 -5.03 6.11 -0.31
N HIS A 66 -5.64 5.05 0.22
CA HIS A 66 -6.29 5.06 1.52
C HIS A 66 -5.73 3.97 2.44
N PHE A 67 -5.54 4.33 3.71
CA PHE A 67 -5.20 3.38 4.78
C PHE A 67 -6.33 3.31 5.80
N ASP A 68 -6.84 2.10 6.03
CA ASP A 68 -7.99 1.83 6.91
C ASP A 68 -9.19 2.76 6.60
N GLY A 69 -9.45 2.97 5.31
CA GLY A 69 -10.52 3.84 4.80
C GLY A 69 -10.22 5.34 4.81
N ASN A 70 -9.09 5.78 5.38
CA ASN A 70 -8.72 7.19 5.46
C ASN A 70 -7.85 7.59 4.28
N TYR A 71 -8.15 8.74 3.66
CA TYR A 71 -7.31 9.32 2.62
C TYR A 71 -5.89 9.55 3.15
N TRP A 72 -4.90 9.16 2.35
CA TRP A 72 -3.50 9.36 2.64
C TRP A 72 -2.83 10.28 1.62
N ASP A 73 -2.89 9.92 0.34
CA ASP A 73 -2.17 10.62 -0.71
C ASP A 73 -2.82 10.39 -2.08
N THR A 74 -2.57 11.30 -3.02
CA THR A 74 -2.95 11.15 -4.42
C THR A 74 -1.74 10.71 -5.22
N ILE A 75 -1.90 9.60 -5.95
CA ILE A 75 -0.89 9.05 -6.84
C ILE A 75 -1.15 9.56 -8.26
N VAL A 76 -0.20 10.31 -8.79
CA VAL A 76 -0.20 10.77 -10.18
C VAL A 76 0.85 9.96 -10.93
N THR A 77 0.41 9.11 -11.84
CA THR A 77 1.32 8.26 -12.63
C THR A 77 1.64 8.89 -13.97
N SER A 78 2.72 8.44 -14.62
CA SER A 78 3.16 8.98 -15.91
C SER A 78 3.65 7.87 -16.85
N HIS A 79 3.77 8.21 -18.13
CA HIS A 79 4.32 7.32 -19.16
C HIS A 79 5.83 7.13 -19.09
N ASP A 80 6.54 7.99 -18.38
CA ASP A 80 8.00 7.93 -18.37
C ASP A 80 8.42 6.60 -17.71
N GLU A 81 9.12 5.74 -18.45
CA GLU A 81 9.63 4.47 -17.91
C GLU A 81 10.62 4.70 -16.75
N ALA A 82 11.23 5.90 -16.67
CA ALA A 82 12.02 6.32 -15.52
C ALA A 82 11.17 6.75 -14.31
N SER A 83 9.85 6.91 -14.48
CA SER A 83 8.89 7.29 -13.42
C SER A 83 8.44 6.11 -12.55
N TYR A 84 9.37 5.23 -12.20
CA TYR A 84 9.14 4.33 -11.07
C TYR A 84 8.89 5.18 -9.82
N MET A 85 7.66 5.18 -9.33
CA MET A 85 7.25 5.95 -8.16
C MET A 85 7.06 5.01 -6.98
N TYR A 86 7.55 5.40 -5.81
CA TYR A 86 7.20 4.72 -4.57
C TYR A 86 6.81 5.74 -3.51
N ARG A 87 5.91 5.34 -2.62
CA ARG A 87 5.56 6.08 -1.41
C ARG A 87 6.01 5.26 -0.22
N GLU A 88 6.54 5.93 0.79
CA GLU A 88 6.89 5.29 2.06
C GLU A 88 6.09 5.93 3.17
N THR A 89 5.42 5.09 3.95
CA THR A 89 4.59 5.52 5.07
C THR A 89 4.94 4.75 6.31
N THR A 90 5.18 5.47 7.41
CA THR A 90 5.23 4.83 8.72
C THR A 90 3.81 4.69 9.24
N TYR A 91 3.37 3.45 9.44
CA TYR A 91 2.03 3.12 9.94
C TYR A 91 2.10 2.52 11.33
N VAL A 92 1.18 2.92 12.21
CA VAL A 92 1.00 2.29 13.52
C VAL A 92 -0.17 1.34 13.41
N VAL A 93 0.09 0.04 13.58
CA VAL A 93 -0.93 -1.00 13.49
C VAL A 93 -1.97 -0.80 14.59
N LYS A 94 -3.23 -0.54 14.20
CA LYS A 94 -4.34 -0.24 15.13
C LYS A 94 -5.17 -1.46 15.51
N GLY A 95 -5.02 -2.57 14.78
CA GLY A 95 -5.78 -3.81 14.99
C GLY A 95 -5.00 -5.01 14.48
N ASN A 96 -5.69 -6.01 13.95
CA ASN A 96 -5.05 -7.25 13.48
C ASN A 96 -4.72 -7.21 11.98
N SER A 97 -5.12 -6.14 11.29
CA SER A 97 -4.86 -5.97 9.87
C SER A 97 -4.67 -4.49 9.52
N ILE A 98 -4.04 -4.27 8.36
CA ILE A 98 -3.99 -2.97 7.69
C ILE A 98 -4.75 -3.13 6.38
N SER A 99 -5.72 -2.26 6.12
CA SER A 99 -6.39 -2.17 4.83
C SER A 99 -5.73 -1.07 3.99
N VAL A 100 -5.21 -1.46 2.82
CA VAL A 100 -4.69 -0.54 1.80
C VAL A 100 -5.67 -0.53 0.64
N CYS A 101 -6.14 0.64 0.24
CA CYS A 101 -7.06 0.80 -0.87
C CYS A 101 -6.53 1.78 -1.90
N VAL A 102 -6.60 1.40 -3.17
CA VAL A 102 -6.38 2.28 -4.32
C VAL A 102 -7.75 2.66 -4.91
N ALA A 103 -8.16 3.90 -4.68
CA ALA A 103 -9.49 4.41 -4.97
C ALA A 103 -9.50 5.21 -6.27
N GLN A 104 -10.43 4.86 -7.17
CA GLN A 104 -10.61 5.56 -8.44
C GLN A 104 -11.15 6.97 -8.20
N THR A 105 -10.49 7.97 -8.79
CA THR A 105 -10.91 9.38 -8.72
C THR A 105 -11.66 9.83 -9.97
N TYR A 106 -11.31 9.28 -11.14
CA TYR A 106 -11.92 9.60 -12.43
C TYR A 106 -12.45 8.35 -13.12
N ALA A 107 -13.60 8.47 -13.80
CA ALA A 107 -14.15 7.41 -14.62
C ALA A 107 -13.15 6.99 -15.71
N ASN A 108 -13.08 5.68 -15.98
CA ASN A 108 -12.16 5.07 -16.95
C ASN A 108 -10.66 5.27 -16.65
N GLN A 109 -10.30 5.72 -15.44
CA GLN A 109 -8.93 5.63 -14.94
C GLN A 109 -8.86 4.51 -13.91
N PHE A 110 -8.11 3.48 -14.21
CA PHE A 110 -8.07 2.27 -13.40
C PHE A 110 -6.89 2.35 -12.42
N PRO A 111 -7.12 2.35 -11.09
CA PRO A 111 -6.02 2.36 -10.13
C PRO A 111 -5.23 1.06 -10.16
N PHE A 112 -3.95 1.12 -9.80
CA PHE A 112 -3.09 -0.06 -9.71
C PHE A 112 -2.05 0.08 -8.61
N ILE A 113 -1.47 -1.05 -8.21
CA ILE A 113 -0.29 -1.12 -7.35
C ILE A 113 0.65 -2.18 -7.92
N SER A 114 1.92 -1.83 -8.10
CA SER A 114 2.91 -2.77 -8.67
C SER A 114 3.50 -3.67 -7.59
N ALA A 115 3.82 -3.12 -6.43
CA ALA A 115 4.20 -3.89 -5.26
C ALA A 115 3.80 -3.17 -3.96
N LEU A 116 3.59 -3.98 -2.92
CA LEU A 116 3.44 -3.53 -1.55
C LEU A 116 4.46 -4.27 -0.68
N GLU A 117 5.44 -3.54 -0.16
CA GLU A 117 6.41 -4.06 0.79
C GLU A 117 6.07 -3.59 2.20
N ILE A 118 6.33 -4.45 3.17
CA ILE A 118 6.03 -4.22 4.59
C ILE A 118 7.25 -4.58 5.41
N ARG A 119 7.66 -3.68 6.29
CA ARG A 119 8.79 -3.92 7.20
C ARG A 119 8.43 -3.49 8.61
N SER A 120 8.51 -4.42 9.56
CA SER A 120 8.37 -4.08 10.97
C SER A 120 9.52 -3.18 11.43
N LEU A 121 9.19 -2.12 12.15
CA LEU A 121 10.16 -1.24 12.78
C LEU A 121 10.37 -1.66 14.24
N VAL A 122 11.60 -1.50 14.71
CA VAL A 122 11.89 -1.62 16.14
C VAL A 122 11.15 -0.48 16.87
N PRO A 123 10.46 -0.74 18.00
CA PRO A 123 9.61 0.27 18.67
C PRO A 123 10.33 1.60 19.01
N THR A 124 11.65 1.55 19.23
CA THR A 124 12.49 2.71 19.53
C THR A 124 12.83 3.56 18.31
N MET A 125 12.63 3.07 17.09
CA MET A 125 12.78 3.84 15.85
C MET A 125 11.68 4.91 15.77
N TYR A 126 12.06 6.13 15.40
CA TYR A 126 11.17 7.31 15.35
C TYR A 126 10.46 7.60 16.70
N SER A 127 11.12 7.33 17.83
CA SER A 127 10.65 7.69 19.18
C SER A 127 11.01 9.12 19.58
N LYS A 128 11.84 9.81 18.78
CA LYS A 128 12.23 11.20 18.98
C LYS A 128 11.55 12.08 17.94
N ILE A 129 10.41 12.66 18.31
CA ILE A 129 9.93 13.91 17.72
C ILE A 129 10.19 14.95 18.80
N ASP A 130 11.13 15.87 18.54
CA ASP A 130 11.33 17.01 19.43
C ASP A 130 10.04 17.84 19.43
N PRO A 131 9.48 18.20 20.60
CA PRO A 131 8.21 18.92 20.73
C PRO A 131 8.28 20.38 20.26
N VAL A 132 9.32 20.79 19.53
CA VAL A 132 9.59 22.19 19.16
C VAL A 132 8.90 22.60 17.85
N PHE A 133 8.29 21.65 17.12
CA PHE A 133 7.60 21.95 15.85
C PHE A 133 6.14 21.45 15.82
N SER A 134 5.39 21.65 16.91
CA SER A 134 3.92 21.60 16.90
C SER A 134 3.31 22.99 16.85
#